data_AF-A0A5C6DYA1-F1
#
_entry.id   AF-A0A5C6DYA1-F1
#
_cell.length_a   1.000
_cell.length_b   1.000
_cell.length_c   1.000
_cell.angle_alpha   90.00
_cell.angle_beta   90.00
_cell.angle_gamma   90.00
#
_symmetry.space_group_name_H-M   'P 1'
#
loop_
_entity.id
_entity.type
_entity.pdbx_description
1 polymer ?
#
loop_
_entity_poly.entity_id
_entity_poly.type
_entity_poly.pdbx_seq_one_letter_code
_entity_poly.pdbx_strand_id
1 'polypeptide(L)'
;MKKNWMMSLSGLSLAFLVSGTLAISGCGNSETASDGAAGSGSPAVTNVDNSHGGWWCVEHGVPEEECALCDKTLVSKYKDADDWCDEHARPESQCFLCSPARFDKFAARYEAKTGHKPPQPEE
;
A
#
# COMPACT_ATOMS: atom_id res chain seq x y z
N MET A 1 -20.21 -31.61 24.01
CA MET A 1 -19.20 -30.55 23.74
C MET A 1 -19.57 -29.93 22.39
N LYS A 2 -19.67 -28.60 22.37
CA LYS A 2 -20.61 -27.82 21.54
C LYS A 2 -20.30 -27.93 20.03
N LYS A 3 -21.27 -28.46 19.28
CA LYS A 3 -21.33 -28.47 17.82
C LYS A 3 -22.19 -27.29 17.36
N ASN A 4 -21.64 -26.49 16.46
CA ASN A 4 -22.29 -25.81 15.33
C ASN A 4 -23.56 -25.00 15.66
N TRP A 5 -23.40 -23.69 15.85
CA TRP A 5 -24.54 -22.77 15.90
C TRP A 5 -24.92 -22.33 14.49
N MET A 6 -26.06 -22.85 14.10
CA MET A 6 -26.78 -22.71 12.86
C MET A 6 -27.31 -21.29 12.67
N MET A 7 -27.28 -20.85 11.42
CA MET A 7 -27.92 -19.66 10.87
C MET A 7 -29.32 -19.43 11.45
N SER A 8 -29.58 -18.19 11.88
CA SER A 8 -30.92 -17.69 12.15
C SER A 8 -31.34 -16.74 11.01
N LEU A 9 -32.11 -17.28 10.07
CA LEU A 9 -32.90 -16.51 9.12
C LEU A 9 -34.17 -16.05 9.83
N SER A 10 -34.33 -14.74 10.04
CA SER A 10 -35.65 -14.13 10.24
C SER A 10 -35.84 -13.08 9.16
N GLY A 11 -36.71 -13.41 8.21
CA GLY A 11 -37.08 -12.55 7.11
C GLY A 11 -37.95 -11.37 7.56
N LEU A 12 -37.78 -10.24 6.88
CA LEU A 12 -38.86 -9.29 6.69
C LEU A 12 -38.84 -8.90 5.20
N SER A 13 -39.80 -9.46 4.47
CA SER A 13 -40.13 -9.09 3.10
C SER A 13 -40.63 -7.65 3.04
N LEU A 14 -40.09 -6.83 2.15
CA LEU A 14 -40.87 -5.87 1.38
C LEU A 14 -40.08 -5.43 0.14
N ALA A 15 -40.66 -5.78 -1.00
CA ALA A 15 -40.16 -5.50 -2.33
C ALA A 15 -40.16 -4.00 -2.63
N PHE A 16 -39.19 -3.53 -3.42
CA PHE A 16 -39.46 -2.56 -4.47
C PHE A 16 -38.55 -2.81 -5.67
N LEU A 17 -39.17 -3.36 -6.71
CA LEU A 17 -38.73 -3.31 -8.10
C LEU A 17 -38.62 -1.85 -8.53
N VAL A 18 -37.49 -1.46 -9.11
CA VAL A 18 -37.49 -0.52 -10.24
C VAL A 18 -36.27 -0.78 -11.12
N SER A 19 -36.59 -1.26 -12.32
CA SER A 19 -35.71 -1.29 -13.48
C SER A 19 -35.36 0.13 -13.91
N GLY A 20 -34.12 0.32 -14.36
CA GLY A 20 -33.68 1.60 -14.95
C GLY A 20 -32.44 1.42 -15.82
N THR A 21 -32.57 0.63 -16.89
CA THR A 21 -31.62 0.64 -18.01
C THR A 21 -31.73 1.98 -18.74
N LEU A 22 -30.74 2.87 -18.57
CA LEU A 22 -30.49 3.94 -19.53
C LEU A 22 -29.23 3.61 -20.33
N ALA A 23 -29.44 3.12 -21.54
CA ALA A 23 -28.47 3.19 -22.61
C ALA A 23 -28.46 4.62 -23.16
N ILE A 24 -27.29 5.24 -23.21
CA ILE A 24 -27.05 6.43 -24.02
C ILE A 24 -25.96 6.07 -25.02
N SER A 25 -26.39 5.91 -26.27
CA SER A 25 -25.53 5.91 -27.45
C SER A 25 -24.87 7.28 -27.60
N GLY A 26 -23.54 7.29 -27.71
CA GLY A 26 -22.76 8.44 -28.17
C GLY A 26 -21.72 7.96 -29.19
N CYS A 27 -22.12 7.92 -30.46
CA CYS A 27 -21.20 7.78 -31.59
C CYS A 27 -20.84 9.19 -32.04
N GLY A 28 -19.65 9.66 -31.68
CA GLY A 28 -19.08 10.91 -32.18
C GLY A 28 -18.16 10.64 -33.37
N ASN A 29 -18.40 11.36 -34.46
CA ASN A 29 -17.67 11.36 -35.72
C ASN A 29 -16.12 11.42 -35.60
N SER A 30 -15.48 10.76 -36.58
CA SER A 30 -14.16 11.05 -37.17
C SER A 30 -14.08 12.55 -37.60
N GLU A 31 -13.00 13.33 -37.54
CA GLU A 31 -11.57 13.05 -37.70
C GLU A 31 -10.73 14.35 -37.54
N THR A 32 -9.50 14.19 -37.05
CA THR A 32 -8.27 14.98 -37.33
C THR A 32 -7.92 16.30 -36.61
N ALA A 33 -6.67 16.25 -36.12
CA ALA A 33 -5.64 17.29 -35.99
C ALA A 33 -5.54 18.11 -34.68
N SER A 34 -4.49 17.72 -33.93
CA SER A 34 -3.51 18.57 -33.23
C SER A 34 -3.98 19.36 -32.00
N ASP A 35 -3.60 18.90 -30.82
CA ASP A 35 -2.49 19.45 -30.02
C ASP A 35 -2.54 18.94 -28.57
N GLY A 36 -1.36 18.63 -28.02
CA GLY A 36 -1.02 18.83 -26.61
C GLY A 36 -1.85 18.19 -25.49
N ALA A 37 -1.20 17.24 -24.82
CA ALA A 37 -1.24 16.98 -23.38
C ALA A 37 -2.36 16.09 -22.78
N ALA A 38 -1.90 15.30 -21.80
CA ALA A 38 -2.64 14.55 -20.78
C ALA A 38 -3.34 13.26 -21.22
N GLY A 39 -2.53 12.23 -21.48
CA GLY A 39 -2.94 10.83 -21.40
C GLY A 39 -2.05 10.08 -20.41
N SER A 40 -2.37 10.18 -19.12
CA SER A 40 -1.82 9.31 -18.08
C SER A 40 -2.39 7.91 -18.28
N GLY A 41 -1.78 7.16 -19.20
CA GLY A 41 -1.91 5.71 -19.29
C GLY A 41 -0.81 5.11 -18.44
N SER A 42 -1.18 4.51 -17.32
CA SER A 42 -0.29 3.72 -16.47
C SER A 42 0.25 2.52 -17.27
N PRO A 43 1.57 2.43 -17.52
CA PRO A 43 2.27 1.19 -17.23
C PRO A 43 2.35 1.05 -15.70
N ALA A 44 2.35 -0.19 -15.21
CA ALA A 44 2.65 -0.50 -13.82
C ALA A 44 3.87 0.31 -13.36
N VAL A 45 3.77 0.90 -12.17
CA VAL A 45 4.87 1.61 -11.50
C VAL A 45 6.02 0.63 -11.24
N THR A 46 6.86 0.42 -12.25
CA THR A 46 8.14 -0.29 -12.14
C THR A 46 9.32 0.68 -12.18
N ASN A 47 9.07 1.98 -12.16
CA ASN A 47 10.10 2.97 -11.85
C ASN A 47 10.01 3.22 -10.34
N VAL A 48 10.74 2.40 -9.58
CA VAL A 48 11.01 2.69 -8.18
C VAL A 48 11.85 3.95 -8.18
N ASP A 49 11.22 5.09 -7.90
CA ASP A 49 11.96 6.32 -7.71
C ASP A 49 12.77 6.17 -6.42
N ASN A 50 14.09 6.19 -6.53
CA ASN A 50 14.99 6.20 -5.36
C ASN A 50 15.09 7.62 -4.77
N SER A 51 14.08 8.46 -4.97
CA SER A 51 14.03 9.78 -4.35
C SER A 51 13.16 9.70 -3.10
N HIS A 52 13.49 10.48 -2.08
CA HIS A 52 12.64 10.65 -0.88
C HIS A 52 11.29 11.36 -1.15
N GLY A 53 10.88 11.47 -2.43
CA GLY A 53 9.58 11.99 -2.84
C GLY A 53 8.48 10.92 -2.90
N GLY A 54 8.84 9.63 -2.80
CA GLY A 54 7.92 8.51 -2.77
C GLY A 54 7.36 8.21 -1.37
N TRP A 55 6.49 7.20 -1.29
CA TRP A 55 5.95 6.72 -0.01
C TRP A 55 6.81 5.62 0.64
N TRP A 56 7.78 5.07 -0.11
CA TRP A 56 8.58 3.91 0.25
C TRP A 56 10.06 4.27 0.21
N CYS A 57 10.77 4.01 1.31
CA CYS A 57 12.21 4.18 1.39
C CYS A 57 12.88 2.91 0.85
N VAL A 58 13.55 3.05 -0.30
CA VAL A 58 14.21 1.92 -0.97
C VAL A 58 15.43 1.45 -0.17
N GLU A 59 16.23 2.40 0.32
CA GLU A 59 17.47 2.14 1.06
C GLU A 59 17.20 1.32 2.33
N HIS A 60 16.15 1.68 3.08
CA HIS A 60 15.87 1.12 4.40
C HIS A 60 14.72 0.10 4.43
N GLY A 61 13.99 -0.08 3.32
CA GLY A 61 12.97 -1.12 3.16
C GLY A 61 11.71 -0.93 4.02
N VAL A 62 11.32 0.32 4.28
CA VAL A 62 10.15 0.70 5.09
C VAL A 62 9.43 1.91 4.46
N PRO A 63 8.16 2.19 4.80
CA PRO A 63 7.52 3.45 4.39
C PRO A 63 8.32 4.67 4.86
N GLU A 64 8.43 5.70 4.03
CA GLU A 64 9.21 6.91 4.34
C GLU A 64 8.74 7.56 5.65
N GLU A 65 7.43 7.64 5.88
CA GLU A 65 6.84 8.22 7.10
C GLU A 65 7.09 7.41 8.38
N GLU A 66 7.60 6.19 8.25
CA GLU A 66 7.91 5.30 9.37
C GLU A 66 9.43 5.10 9.53
N CYS A 67 10.24 5.58 8.56
CA CYS A 67 11.67 5.38 8.49
C CYS A 67 12.44 6.28 9.46
N ALA A 68 12.76 5.78 10.66
CA ALA A 68 13.57 6.55 11.62
C ALA A 68 15.04 6.73 11.19
N LEU A 69 15.47 6.07 10.10
CA LEU A 69 16.77 6.31 9.50
C LEU A 69 16.78 7.58 8.64
N CYS A 70 15.69 7.86 7.93
CA CYS A 70 15.48 9.09 7.16
C CYS A 70 14.92 10.24 8.03
N ASP A 71 13.89 9.99 8.83
CA ASP A 71 13.29 10.97 9.74
C ASP A 71 13.70 10.74 11.20
N LYS A 72 14.72 11.49 11.64
CA LYS A 72 15.25 11.39 13.02
C LYS A 72 14.27 11.88 14.08
N THR A 73 13.19 12.58 13.71
CA THR A 73 12.16 12.99 14.67
C THR A 73 11.37 11.80 15.22
N LEU A 74 11.35 10.67 14.50
CA LEU A 74 10.68 9.44 14.91
C LEU A 74 11.45 8.66 15.98
N VAL A 75 12.74 8.93 16.19
CA VAL A 75 13.60 8.15 17.10
C VAL A 75 13.06 8.13 18.52
N SER A 76 12.68 9.29 19.07
CA SER A 76 12.13 9.35 20.44
C SER A 76 10.85 8.53 20.56
N LYS A 77 9.96 8.60 19.56
CA LYS A 77 8.72 7.80 19.53
C LYS A 77 9.00 6.29 19.60
N TYR A 78 9.98 5.80 18.86
CA TYR A 78 10.34 4.37 18.87
C TYR A 78 11.02 3.96 20.18
N LYS A 79 11.88 4.81 20.75
CA LYS A 79 12.49 4.57 22.07
C LYS A 79 11.46 4.55 23.20
N ASP A 80 10.52 5.49 23.21
CA ASP A 80 9.45 5.56 24.20
C ASP A 80 8.51 4.34 24.11
N ALA A 81 8.44 3.71 22.94
CA ALA A 81 7.68 2.49 22.68
C ALA A 81 8.46 1.19 22.98
N ASP A 82 9.68 1.26 23.51
CA ASP A 82 10.59 0.11 23.70
C ASP A 82 10.89 -0.65 22.38
N ASP A 83 10.76 0.04 21.24
CA ASP A 83 10.99 -0.50 19.90
C ASP A 83 12.30 0.05 19.33
N TRP A 84 13.41 -0.12 20.05
CA TRP A 84 14.69 0.44 19.66
C TRP A 84 15.83 -0.59 19.73
N CYS A 85 16.58 -0.70 18.64
CA CYS A 85 17.80 -1.48 18.55
C CYS A 85 19.00 -0.55 18.79
N ASP A 86 19.66 -0.65 19.95
CA ASP A 86 20.83 0.19 20.24
C ASP A 86 22.06 -0.16 19.39
N GLU A 87 22.25 -1.44 19.06
CA GLU A 87 23.41 -1.90 18.27
C GLU A 87 23.42 -1.33 16.84
N HIS A 88 22.23 -1.15 16.25
CA HIS A 88 22.06 -0.71 14.87
C HIS A 88 21.34 0.65 14.74
N ALA A 89 21.13 1.35 15.87
CA ALA A 89 20.53 2.68 15.95
C ALA A 89 19.26 2.87 15.08
N ARG A 90 18.37 1.87 15.09
CA ARG A 90 17.11 1.85 14.33
C ARG A 90 16.00 1.18 15.13
N PRO A 91 14.72 1.37 14.76
CA PRO A 91 13.64 0.71 15.47
C PRO A 91 13.80 -0.81 15.43
N GLU A 92 13.57 -1.49 16.55
CA GLU A 92 13.80 -2.94 16.64
C GLU A 92 12.93 -3.70 15.62
N SER A 93 11.69 -3.25 15.43
CA SER A 93 10.75 -3.72 14.41
C SER A 93 11.22 -3.51 12.97
N GLN A 94 12.14 -2.57 12.75
CA GLN A 94 12.74 -2.25 11.45
C GLN A 94 14.19 -2.75 11.34
N CYS A 95 14.74 -3.39 12.37
CA CYS A 95 16.12 -3.84 12.38
C CYS A 95 16.27 -5.20 11.68
N PHE A 96 16.51 -5.16 10.37
CA PHE A 96 16.68 -6.34 9.52
C PHE A 96 18.05 -7.01 9.71
N LEU A 97 19.03 -6.30 10.29
CA LEU A 97 20.34 -6.84 10.64
C LEU A 97 20.22 -7.85 11.80
N CYS A 98 19.44 -7.53 12.83
CA CYS A 98 19.16 -8.47 13.93
C CYS A 98 18.22 -9.61 13.50
N SER A 99 17.25 -9.32 12.61
CA SER A 99 16.29 -10.32 12.15
C SER A 99 15.77 -9.98 10.75
N PRO A 100 16.34 -10.58 9.68
CA PRO A 100 15.94 -10.31 8.30
C PRO A 100 14.44 -10.54 8.04
N ALA A 101 13.82 -11.50 8.74
CA ALA A 101 12.39 -11.82 8.62
C ALA A 101 11.45 -10.65 9.01
N ARG A 102 11.94 -9.62 9.71
CA ARG A 102 11.15 -8.42 10.00
C ARG A 102 10.79 -7.65 8.73
N PHE A 103 11.59 -7.77 7.67
CA PHE A 103 11.31 -7.17 6.37
C PHE A 103 10.04 -7.71 5.73
N ASP A 104 9.69 -8.98 5.97
CA ASP A 104 8.54 -9.64 5.34
C ASP A 104 7.22 -8.89 5.57
N LYS A 105 7.05 -8.28 6.76
CA LYS A 105 5.88 -7.46 7.08
C LYS A 105 5.79 -6.23 6.18
N PHE A 106 6.90 -5.55 5.96
CA PHE A 106 6.95 -4.35 5.12
C PHE A 106 6.84 -4.72 3.64
N ALA A 107 7.47 -5.81 3.23
CA ALA A 107 7.34 -6.34 1.87
C ALA A 107 5.91 -6.76 1.53
N ALA A 108 5.21 -7.44 2.43
CA ALA A 108 3.80 -7.77 2.24
C ALA A 108 2.92 -6.51 2.10
N ARG A 109 3.20 -5.44 2.87
CA ARG A 109 2.48 -4.16 2.73
C ARG A 109 2.76 -3.47 1.40
N TYR A 110 4.01 -3.52 0.94
CA TYR A 110 4.38 -3.01 -0.38
C TYR A 110 3.67 -3.78 -1.49
N GLU A 111 3.76 -5.11 -1.48
CA GLU A 111 3.08 -5.99 -2.46
C GLU A 111 1.58 -5.77 -2.47
N ALA A 112 0.95 -5.60 -1.31
CA ALA A 112 -0.48 -5.32 -1.23
C ALA A 112 -0.86 -3.97 -1.87
N LYS A 113 0.03 -2.98 -1.87
CA LYS A 113 -0.21 -1.66 -2.46
C LYS A 113 0.14 -1.59 -3.95
N THR A 114 1.21 -2.26 -4.37
CA THR A 114 1.81 -2.11 -5.70
C THR A 114 1.56 -3.30 -6.62
N GLY A 115 1.21 -4.46 -6.07
CA GLY A 115 1.11 -5.73 -6.81
C GLY A 115 2.45 -6.40 -7.12
N HIS A 116 3.57 -5.84 -6.65
CA HIS A 116 4.93 -6.35 -6.91
C HIS A 116 5.76 -6.40 -5.63
N LYS A 117 6.74 -7.30 -5.56
CA LYS A 117 7.67 -7.36 -4.41
C LYS A 117 8.51 -6.08 -4.35
N PRO A 118 8.77 -5.52 -3.16
CA PRO A 118 9.66 -4.37 -3.06
C PRO A 118 11.09 -4.73 -3.49
N PRO A 119 11.90 -3.73 -3.86
CA PRO A 119 13.35 -3.90 -3.89
C PRO A 119 13.85 -4.32 -2.50
N GLN A 120 14.98 -5.05 -2.48
CA GLN A 120 15.65 -5.36 -1.22
C GLN A 120 16.28 -4.08 -0.64
N PRO A 121 16.25 -3.87 0.69
CA PRO A 121 16.96 -2.78 1.32
C PRO A 121 18.47 -2.91 1.08
N GLU A 122 19.14 -1.77 0.95
CA GLU A 122 20.57 -1.69 0.63
C GLU A 122 21.45 -1.56 1.89
N GLU A 123 20.86 -1.23 3.06
CA GLU A 123 21.54 -1.01 4.35
C GLU A 123 20.98 -1.79 5.57
#